data_AF-A0A2G9S903-F1
#
_entry.id   AF-A0A2G9S903-F1
#
_cell.length_a   1.000
_cell.length_b   1.000
_cell.length_c   1.000
_cell.angle_alpha   90.00
_cell.angle_beta   90.00
_cell.angle_gamma   90.00
#
_symmetry.space_group_name_H-M   'P 1'
#
loop_
_entity.id
_entity.type
_entity.pdbx_description
1 polymer ?
#
loop_
_entity_poly.entity_id
_entity_poly.type
_entity_poly.pdbx_seq_one_letter_code
_entity_poly.pdbx_strand_id
1 'polypeptide(L)'
;MLNGKEKISEYNKEKNKPGNLSWIESTLEISLEEWKTVSNVSCKLHPPNNVLQEKMTITRSNDPSVIKAPRVYVLVTNAENGTEEDQLSLICLVKAFYPEDIFVTWNVNDTIIKEDVPNSEDVTCDHKSQQCSFVSHLSISKEDWVAGRIYICQVAHISSELYYIKNISNSNGETTHPKKPLSTDNFSVYHDDGGEDLNDPEEITNIWTTSSTFIALFLLTLIYSGCVTFVKVK
;
A
#
# COMPACT_ATOMS: atom_id res chain seq x y z
N MET A 1 29.03 5.10 2.04
CA MET A 1 29.62 3.98 2.80
C MET A 1 28.53 2.96 3.10
N LEU A 2 28.83 1.68 2.98
CA LEU A 2 27.93 0.57 3.31
C LEU A 2 28.58 -0.26 4.42
N ASN A 3 27.93 -0.38 5.57
CA ASN A 3 28.47 -1.05 6.76
C ASN A 3 29.90 -0.57 7.12
N GLY A 4 30.17 0.72 6.95
CA GLY A 4 31.49 1.33 7.21
C GLY A 4 32.54 1.13 6.12
N LYS A 5 32.25 0.36 5.05
CA LYS A 5 33.12 0.28 3.86
C LYS A 5 32.84 1.45 2.92
N GLU A 6 33.90 2.10 2.45
CA GLU A 6 33.78 3.16 1.46
C GLU A 6 33.34 2.60 0.10
N LYS A 7 32.42 3.34 -0.54
CA LYS A 7 31.93 3.02 -1.88
C LYS A 7 31.77 4.33 -2.62
N ILE A 8 32.19 4.36 -3.88
CA ILE A 8 32.20 5.56 -4.71
C ILE A 8 30.78 5.77 -5.25
N SER A 9 30.23 6.96 -5.06
CA SER A 9 28.97 7.37 -5.70
C SER A 9 29.19 7.51 -7.19
N GLU A 10 28.29 6.97 -8.00
CA GLU A 10 28.42 7.01 -9.47
C GLU A 10 28.03 8.37 -10.05
N TYR A 11 27.25 9.15 -9.30
CA TYR A 11 26.78 10.47 -9.75
C TYR A 11 26.79 11.50 -8.63
N ASN A 12 27.49 12.62 -8.86
CA ASN A 12 27.43 13.81 -8.03
C ASN A 12 26.98 14.99 -8.89
N LYS A 13 25.84 15.60 -8.57
CA LYS A 13 25.32 16.77 -9.30
C LYS A 13 25.29 17.99 -8.40
N GLU A 14 25.95 19.05 -8.85
CA GLU A 14 25.73 20.39 -8.32
C GLU A 14 24.51 21.00 -9.02
N LYS A 15 23.53 21.42 -8.24
CA LYS A 15 22.34 22.12 -8.74
C LYS A 15 22.33 23.53 -8.14
N ASN A 16 22.29 24.56 -8.97
CA ASN A 16 22.17 25.94 -8.49
C ASN A 16 20.70 26.38 -8.61
N LYS A 17 20.07 26.75 -7.49
CA LYS A 17 18.76 27.44 -7.51
C LYS A 17 18.97 28.96 -7.45
N PRO A 18 18.04 29.78 -7.99
CA PRO A 18 18.07 31.21 -7.77
C PRO A 18 17.87 31.52 -6.27
N GLY A 19 18.87 32.13 -5.65
CA GLY A 19 18.87 32.51 -4.24
C GLY A 19 19.95 31.78 -3.41
N ASN A 20 21.23 32.09 -3.64
CA ASN A 20 22.43 31.80 -2.81
C ASN A 20 22.63 30.41 -2.15
N LEU A 21 21.74 29.44 -2.30
CA LEU A 21 21.90 28.08 -1.79
C LEU A 21 22.43 27.16 -2.90
N SER A 22 23.52 26.48 -2.59
CA SER A 22 24.09 25.37 -3.37
C SER A 22 23.84 24.07 -2.61
N TRP A 23 23.44 23.03 -3.33
CA TRP A 23 23.27 21.66 -2.81
C TRP A 23 24.00 20.67 -3.71
N ILE A 24 24.49 19.60 -3.10
CA ILE A 24 25.16 18.49 -3.77
C ILE A 24 24.28 17.26 -3.58
N GLU A 25 23.93 16.62 -4.69
CA GLU A 25 23.21 15.35 -4.70
C GLU A 25 24.19 14.23 -5.05
N SER A 26 24.23 13.18 -4.23
CA SER A 26 25.11 12.03 -4.42
C SER A 26 24.27 10.76 -4.47
N THR A 27 24.32 10.04 -5.59
CA THR A 27 23.57 8.80 -5.81
C THR A 27 24.52 7.62 -5.82
N LEU A 28 24.20 6.59 -5.02
CA LEU A 28 24.94 5.34 -4.94
C LEU A 28 24.06 4.19 -5.44
N GLU A 29 24.43 3.58 -6.56
CA GLU A 29 23.79 2.36 -7.03
C GLU A 29 24.40 1.13 -6.32
N ILE A 30 23.55 0.20 -5.93
CA ILE A 30 23.90 -1.03 -5.21
C ILE A 30 23.07 -2.18 -5.75
N SER A 31 23.64 -3.38 -5.78
CA SER A 31 22.87 -4.58 -6.16
C SER A 31 21.91 -4.98 -5.04
N LEU A 32 20.83 -5.68 -5.40
CA LEU A 32 19.87 -6.21 -4.42
C LEU A 32 20.54 -7.18 -3.43
N GLU A 33 21.47 -8.01 -3.91
CA GLU A 33 22.22 -8.96 -3.08
C GLU A 33 23.09 -8.24 -2.04
N GLU A 34 23.81 -7.19 -2.47
CA GLU A 34 24.62 -6.38 -1.57
C GLU A 34 23.72 -5.64 -0.57
N TRP A 35 22.63 -5.03 -1.04
CA TRP A 35 21.66 -4.31 -0.21
C TRP A 35 21.11 -5.15 0.93
N LYS A 36 20.83 -6.44 0.69
CA LYS A 36 20.36 -7.38 1.72
C LYS A 36 21.33 -7.54 2.89
N THR A 37 22.63 -7.41 2.64
CA THR A 37 23.68 -7.52 3.67
C THR A 37 23.97 -6.20 4.38
N VAL A 38 23.44 -5.08 3.87
CA VAL A 38 23.65 -3.76 4.44
C VAL A 38 22.68 -3.54 5.61
N SER A 39 23.24 -3.20 6.77
CA SER A 39 22.46 -2.71 7.91
C SER A 39 22.56 -1.19 8.02
N ASN A 40 23.69 -0.60 7.64
CA ASN A 40 23.97 0.82 7.85
C ASN A 40 24.48 1.46 6.55
N VAL A 41 23.79 2.49 6.09
CA VAL A 41 24.24 3.35 4.98
C VAL A 41 24.70 4.66 5.57
N SER A 42 25.89 5.12 5.20
CA SER A 42 26.35 6.46 5.61
C SER A 42 26.79 7.29 4.41
N CYS A 43 26.30 8.52 4.33
CA CYS A 43 26.82 9.55 3.45
C CYS A 43 27.83 10.40 4.24
N LYS A 44 29.00 10.67 3.64
CA LYS A 44 30.09 11.41 4.29
C LYS A 44 30.53 12.52 3.35
N LEU A 45 30.38 13.77 3.79
CA LEU A 45 30.84 14.93 3.05
C LEU A 45 32.31 15.21 3.39
N HIS A 46 33.14 15.41 2.37
CA HIS A 46 34.56 15.74 2.54
C HIS A 46 34.82 17.18 2.06
N PRO A 47 34.59 18.20 2.92
CA PRO A 47 34.84 19.58 2.56
C PRO A 47 36.35 19.88 2.42
N PRO A 48 36.74 20.81 1.54
CA PRO A 48 38.12 21.29 1.48
C PRO A 48 38.54 21.96 2.80
N ASN A 49 39.83 21.90 3.15
CA ASN A 49 40.47 22.55 4.31
C ASN A 49 40.16 21.99 5.71
N ASN A 50 40.05 20.66 5.89
CA ASN A 50 39.97 20.02 7.22
C ASN A 50 38.82 20.53 8.11
N VAL A 51 37.74 21.04 7.51
CA VAL A 51 36.49 21.33 8.24
C VAL A 51 35.91 20.02 8.79
N LEU A 52 35.20 20.09 9.92
CA LEU A 52 34.53 18.94 10.53
C LEU A 52 33.71 18.18 9.49
N GLN A 53 34.07 16.91 9.29
CA GLN A 53 33.38 16.02 8.37
C GLN A 53 31.98 15.74 8.91
N GLU A 54 30.97 16.06 8.11
CA GLU A 54 29.60 15.72 8.43
C GLU A 54 29.28 14.33 7.87
N LYS A 55 28.73 13.47 8.73
CA LYS A 55 28.37 12.10 8.41
C LYS A 55 26.92 11.86 8.80
N MET A 56 26.08 11.64 7.80
CA MET A 56 24.72 11.16 8.02
C MET A 56 24.71 9.64 7.90
N THR A 57 24.04 8.95 8.83
CA THR A 57 23.89 7.49 8.80
C THR A 57 22.42 7.13 8.93
N ILE A 58 21.98 6.23 8.05
CA ILE A 58 20.66 5.63 8.06
C ILE A 58 20.86 4.14 8.33
N THR A 59 19.98 3.59 9.16
CA THR A 59 20.02 2.20 9.62
C THR A 59 18.78 1.48 9.10
N ARG A 60 18.99 0.36 8.41
CA ARG A 60 17.92 -0.50 7.92
C ARG A 60 17.39 -1.35 9.07
N SER A 61 16.08 -1.36 9.27
CA SER A 61 15.45 -2.27 10.23
C SER A 61 15.53 -3.70 9.68
N ASN A 62 16.48 -4.48 10.22
CA ASN A 62 16.70 -5.88 9.82
C ASN A 62 16.10 -6.88 10.80
N ASP A 63 15.40 -6.41 11.84
CA ASP A 63 14.76 -7.29 12.81
C ASP A 63 13.56 -7.98 12.15
N PRO A 64 13.63 -9.30 11.89
CA PRO A 64 12.53 -10.00 11.23
C PRO A 64 11.25 -9.99 12.07
N SER A 65 11.36 -9.80 13.38
CA SER A 65 10.21 -9.83 14.30
C SER A 65 9.28 -8.62 14.17
N VAL A 66 9.75 -7.54 13.54
CA VAL A 66 8.94 -6.32 13.31
C VAL A 66 8.50 -6.16 11.86
N ILE A 67 9.01 -6.97 10.94
CA ILE A 67 8.67 -6.87 9.52
C ILE A 67 7.27 -7.44 9.29
N LYS A 68 6.38 -6.63 8.69
CA LYS A 68 5.01 -7.03 8.35
C LYS A 68 4.76 -6.88 6.87
N ALA A 69 4.17 -7.90 6.25
CA ALA A 69 3.89 -7.92 4.83
C ALA A 69 2.69 -7.01 4.46
N PRO A 70 2.76 -6.26 3.35
CA PRO A 70 1.66 -5.42 2.89
C PRO A 70 0.46 -6.23 2.42
N ARG A 71 -0.73 -5.69 2.71
CA ARG A 71 -1.99 -6.04 2.05
C ARG A 71 -2.26 -5.03 0.94
N VAL A 72 -2.31 -5.50 -0.31
CA VAL A 72 -2.47 -4.67 -1.50
C VAL A 72 -3.86 -4.85 -2.09
N TYR A 73 -4.53 -3.74 -2.37
CA TYR A 73 -5.84 -3.68 -3.00
C TYR A 73 -5.80 -2.69 -4.16
N VAL A 74 -6.57 -2.97 -5.20
CA VAL A 74 -6.74 -2.06 -6.34
C VAL A 74 -8.22 -1.78 -6.55
N LEU A 75 -8.57 -0.49 -6.64
CA LEU A 75 -9.93 0.01 -6.74
C LEU A 75 -10.04 0.95 -7.95
N VAL A 76 -11.23 1.08 -8.51
CA VAL A 76 -11.55 2.06 -9.58
C VAL A 76 -12.58 3.03 -9.04
N THR A 77 -12.35 4.33 -9.25
CA THR A 77 -13.30 5.39 -8.93
C THR A 77 -13.46 6.34 -10.11
N ASN A 78 -14.50 7.17 -10.08
CA ASN A 78 -14.54 8.34 -10.95
C ASN A 78 -13.46 9.34 -10.53
N ALA A 79 -12.96 10.14 -11.46
CA ALA A 79 -12.04 11.23 -11.12
C ALA A 79 -12.71 12.21 -10.14
N GLU A 80 -12.01 12.60 -9.07
CA GLU A 80 -12.54 13.49 -8.02
C GLU A 80 -12.82 14.92 -8.53
N ASN A 81 -12.30 15.27 -9.70
CA ASN A 81 -12.45 16.59 -10.31
C ASN A 81 -13.46 16.48 -11.45
N GLY A 82 -14.69 16.95 -11.24
CA GLY A 82 -15.80 16.93 -12.21
C GLY A 82 -15.58 17.70 -13.53
N THR A 83 -14.34 18.02 -13.88
CA THR A 83 -13.92 18.60 -15.17
C THR A 83 -13.36 17.57 -16.15
N GLU A 84 -13.11 16.33 -15.70
CA GLU A 84 -12.53 15.26 -16.53
C GLU A 84 -13.54 14.11 -16.69
N GLU A 85 -14.68 14.41 -17.33
CA GLU A 85 -15.74 13.42 -17.59
C GLU A 85 -15.24 12.17 -18.34
N ASP A 86 -14.08 12.23 -19.00
CA ASP A 86 -13.49 11.13 -19.78
C ASP A 86 -12.37 10.35 -19.07
N GLN A 87 -12.12 10.62 -17.79
CA GLN A 87 -11.08 9.93 -17.00
C GLN A 87 -11.67 9.10 -15.84
N LEU A 88 -10.88 8.10 -15.42
CA LEU A 88 -11.09 7.31 -14.21
C LEU A 88 -9.84 7.41 -13.32
N SER A 89 -10.01 7.24 -12.02
CA SER A 89 -8.90 7.11 -11.08
C SER A 89 -8.80 5.66 -10.61
N LEU A 90 -7.63 5.05 -10.79
CA LEU A 90 -7.29 3.79 -10.16
C LEU A 90 -6.55 4.07 -8.85
N ILE A 91 -6.92 3.37 -7.79
CA ILE A 91 -6.32 3.52 -6.47
C ILE A 91 -5.64 2.21 -6.09
N CYS A 92 -4.34 2.25 -5.84
CA CYS A 92 -3.60 1.17 -5.19
C CYS A 92 -3.45 1.48 -3.71
N LEU A 93 -4.19 0.74 -2.89
CA LEU A 93 -4.19 0.87 -1.45
C LEU A 93 -3.32 -0.22 -0.84
N VAL A 94 -2.28 0.20 -0.12
CA VAL A 94 -1.34 -0.69 0.56
C VAL A 94 -1.48 -0.48 2.08
N LYS A 95 -1.74 -1.55 2.83
CA LYS A 95 -2.03 -1.49 4.27
C LYS A 95 -1.24 -2.53 5.07
N ALA A 96 -1.14 -2.28 6.39
CA ALA A 96 -0.65 -3.22 7.39
C ALA A 96 0.80 -3.71 7.18
N PHE A 97 1.62 -2.91 6.49
CA PHE A 97 3.04 -3.20 6.32
C PHE A 97 3.89 -2.47 7.35
N TYR A 98 5.11 -2.96 7.53
CA TYR A 98 6.16 -2.31 8.32
C TYR A 98 7.52 -2.92 7.93
N PRO A 99 8.61 -2.15 7.82
CA PRO A 99 8.77 -0.70 8.04
C PRO A 99 8.14 0.17 6.93
N GLU A 100 8.28 1.49 7.02
CA GLU A 100 7.67 2.46 6.10
C GLU A 100 8.27 2.43 4.68
N ASP A 101 9.50 1.93 4.54
CA ASP A 101 10.21 1.86 3.26
C ASP A 101 9.49 0.95 2.27
N ILE A 102 8.87 1.55 1.25
CA ILE A 102 8.08 0.84 0.23
C ILE A 102 8.29 1.47 -1.15
N PHE A 103 8.22 0.64 -2.19
CA PHE A 103 8.22 1.10 -3.57
C PHE A 103 6.95 0.63 -4.28
N VAL A 104 6.23 1.54 -4.91
CA VAL A 104 4.97 1.23 -5.62
C VAL A 104 5.05 1.78 -7.04
N THR A 105 4.70 0.97 -8.02
CA THR A 105 4.68 1.35 -9.42
C THR A 105 3.46 0.77 -10.14
N TRP A 106 3.09 1.38 -11.26
CA TRP A 106 2.01 0.93 -12.12
C TRP A 106 2.56 0.44 -13.46
N ASN A 107 2.07 -0.72 -13.92
CA ASN A 107 2.34 -1.24 -15.25
C ASN A 107 1.02 -1.34 -16.04
N VAL A 108 1.09 -1.11 -17.34
CA VAL A 108 -0.05 -1.26 -18.26
C VAL A 108 0.33 -2.23 -19.36
N ASN A 109 -0.44 -3.32 -19.50
CA ASN A 109 -0.16 -4.41 -20.45
C ASN A 109 1.33 -4.81 -20.45
N ASP A 110 1.89 -5.08 -19.26
CA ASP A 110 3.28 -5.47 -19.02
C ASP A 110 4.36 -4.41 -19.38
N THR A 111 3.96 -3.19 -19.69
CA THR A 111 4.87 -2.05 -19.87
C THR A 111 4.87 -1.18 -18.61
N ILE A 112 6.04 -0.95 -18.03
CA ILE A 112 6.19 -0.08 -16.84
C ILE A 112 5.83 1.35 -17.24
N ILE A 113 4.89 1.98 -16.54
CA ILE A 113 4.72 3.43 -16.60
C ILE A 113 5.85 4.01 -15.75
N LYS A 114 6.98 4.31 -16.39
CA LYS A 114 8.07 5.04 -15.74
C LYS A 114 7.71 6.50 -15.72
N GLU A 115 7.14 6.93 -14.61
CA GLU A 115 7.19 8.31 -14.13
C GLU A 115 6.65 8.29 -12.69
N ASP A 116 7.26 9.09 -11.81
CA ASP A 116 6.76 9.36 -10.47
C ASP A 116 5.24 9.48 -10.54
N VAL A 117 4.52 8.53 -9.93
CA VAL A 117 3.06 8.51 -10.01
C VAL A 117 2.60 9.84 -9.40
N PRO A 118 2.10 10.80 -10.20
CA PRO A 118 2.07 12.22 -9.78
C PRO A 118 1.14 12.48 -8.59
N ASN A 119 0.31 11.49 -8.27
CA ASN A 119 -0.76 11.55 -7.26
C ASN A 119 -0.58 10.44 -6.22
N SER A 120 0.65 10.16 -5.79
CA SER A 120 0.92 9.31 -4.63
C SER A 120 0.97 10.12 -3.34
N GLU A 121 0.37 9.60 -2.28
CA GLU A 121 0.42 10.21 -0.94
C GLU A 121 1.71 9.81 -0.21
N ASP A 122 2.10 10.60 0.79
CA ASP A 122 3.17 10.20 1.71
C ASP A 122 2.75 8.95 2.52
N VAL A 123 3.72 8.10 2.84
CA VAL A 123 3.48 6.93 3.70
C VAL A 123 3.03 7.39 5.08
N THR A 124 1.92 6.83 5.57
CA THR A 124 1.41 7.08 6.93
C THR A 124 1.74 5.88 7.81
N CYS A 125 2.44 6.11 8.94
CA CYS A 125 2.84 5.04 9.86
C CYS A 125 2.52 5.35 11.31
N ASP A 126 1.98 4.35 12.01
CA ASP A 126 2.03 4.27 13.47
C ASP A 126 3.14 3.30 13.89
N HIS A 127 4.30 3.83 14.26
CA HIS A 127 5.45 3.02 14.70
C HIS A 127 5.21 2.30 16.04
N LYS A 128 4.22 2.69 16.85
CA LYS A 128 3.91 1.99 18.11
C LYS A 128 3.20 0.67 17.83
N SER A 129 2.20 0.69 16.95
CA SER A 129 1.49 -0.51 16.52
C SER A 129 2.17 -1.21 15.34
N GLN A 130 3.25 -0.62 14.80
CA GLN A 130 4.01 -1.10 13.65
C GLN A 130 3.07 -1.34 12.47
N GLN A 131 2.31 -0.32 12.10
CA GLN A 131 1.34 -0.38 11.00
C GLN A 131 1.50 0.85 10.12
N CYS A 132 1.79 0.60 8.84
CA CYS A 132 1.88 1.60 7.81
C CYS A 132 0.80 1.42 6.74
N SER A 133 0.48 2.51 6.07
CA SER A 133 -0.38 2.54 4.90
C SER A 133 0.13 3.53 3.87
N PHE A 134 -0.15 3.25 2.60
CA PHE A 134 0.21 4.07 1.47
C PHE A 134 -0.87 3.98 0.39
N VAL A 135 -1.11 5.09 -0.31
CA VAL A 135 -2.11 5.19 -1.36
C VAL A 135 -1.47 5.79 -2.61
N SER A 136 -1.61 5.11 -3.73
CA SER A 136 -1.18 5.61 -5.04
C SER A 136 -2.36 5.73 -5.98
N HIS A 137 -2.53 6.90 -6.60
CA HIS A 137 -3.56 7.14 -7.60
C HIS A 137 -2.97 7.18 -9.00
N LEU A 138 -3.64 6.53 -9.96
CA LEU A 138 -3.34 6.59 -11.39
C LEU A 138 -4.57 7.07 -12.15
N SER A 139 -4.47 8.22 -12.81
CA SER A 139 -5.50 8.68 -13.75
C SER A 139 -5.36 7.97 -15.08
N ILE A 140 -6.47 7.44 -15.60
CA ILE A 140 -6.52 6.70 -16.87
C ILE A 140 -7.68 7.20 -17.73
N SER A 141 -7.59 6.99 -19.05
CA SER A 141 -8.71 7.31 -19.94
C SER A 141 -9.82 6.26 -19.83
N LYS A 142 -11.08 6.70 -19.92
CA LYS A 142 -12.22 5.78 -20.05
C LYS A 142 -12.13 4.93 -21.32
N GLU A 143 -11.57 5.47 -22.39
CA GLU A 143 -11.34 4.75 -23.65
C GLU A 143 -10.43 3.54 -23.45
N ASP A 144 -9.27 3.72 -22.82
CA ASP A 144 -8.33 2.63 -22.55
C ASP A 144 -8.90 1.61 -21.56
N TRP A 145 -9.64 2.09 -20.56
CA TRP A 145 -10.37 1.22 -19.64
C TRP A 145 -11.37 0.36 -20.41
N VAL A 146 -12.24 0.96 -21.24
CA VAL A 146 -13.25 0.26 -22.03
C VAL A 146 -12.63 -0.70 -23.05
N ALA A 147 -11.48 -0.35 -23.61
CA ALA A 147 -10.71 -1.22 -24.50
C ALA A 147 -10.15 -2.49 -23.81
N GLY A 148 -10.31 -2.61 -22.49
CA GLY A 148 -9.92 -3.80 -21.73
C GLY A 148 -8.44 -3.83 -21.36
N ARG A 149 -7.77 -2.67 -21.31
CA ARG A 149 -6.37 -2.61 -20.83
C ARG A 149 -6.27 -3.14 -19.40
N ILE A 150 -5.17 -3.82 -19.12
CA ILE A 150 -4.86 -4.37 -17.80
C ILE A 150 -3.89 -3.42 -17.11
N TYR A 151 -4.29 -2.93 -15.95
CA TYR A 151 -3.49 -2.08 -15.09
C TYR A 151 -3.03 -2.89 -13.89
N ILE A 152 -1.75 -2.80 -13.55
CA ILE A 152 -1.11 -3.62 -12.54
C ILE A 152 -0.44 -2.69 -11.52
N CYS A 153 -0.89 -2.74 -10.26
CA CYS A 153 -0.14 -2.17 -9.16
C CYS A 153 0.89 -3.19 -8.68
N GLN A 154 2.16 -2.81 -8.70
CA GLN A 154 3.29 -3.61 -8.31
C GLN A 154 3.99 -2.95 -7.11
N VAL A 155 4.07 -3.69 -6.00
CA VAL A 155 4.58 -3.19 -4.73
C VAL A 155 5.81 -4.00 -4.31
N ALA A 156 6.91 -3.31 -4.01
CA ALA A 156 8.13 -3.88 -3.44
C ALA A 156 8.24 -3.47 -1.98
N HIS A 157 8.47 -4.44 -1.10
CA HIS A 157 8.64 -4.23 0.33
C HIS A 157 9.61 -5.28 0.89
N ILE A 158 10.41 -4.92 1.90
CA ILE A 158 11.48 -5.78 2.45
C ILE A 158 11.00 -7.14 2.97
N SER A 159 9.71 -7.26 3.27
CA SER A 159 9.11 -8.54 3.69
C SER A 159 9.14 -9.63 2.60
N SER A 160 9.44 -9.30 1.34
CA SER A 160 9.48 -10.26 0.24
C SER A 160 10.53 -9.88 -0.80
N GLU A 161 11.14 -10.90 -1.41
CA GLU A 161 12.03 -10.72 -2.57
C GLU A 161 11.25 -10.56 -3.89
N LEU A 162 9.97 -10.95 -3.87
CA LEU A 162 9.03 -10.82 -4.98
C LEU A 162 8.12 -9.61 -4.77
N TYR A 163 7.60 -9.07 -5.86
CA TYR A 163 6.60 -8.01 -5.81
C TYR A 163 5.23 -8.54 -5.39
N TYR A 164 4.49 -7.73 -4.65
CA TYR A 164 3.05 -7.91 -4.47
C TYR A 164 2.34 -7.31 -5.67
N ILE A 165 1.60 -8.13 -6.40
CA ILE A 165 0.99 -7.77 -7.68
C ILE A 165 -0.53 -7.83 -7.56
N LYS A 166 -1.20 -6.73 -7.94
CA LYS A 166 -2.65 -6.68 -8.09
C LYS A 166 -3.02 -6.02 -9.41
N ASN A 167 -3.88 -6.67 -10.18
CA ASN A 167 -4.33 -6.18 -11.47
C ASN A 167 -5.81 -5.79 -11.46
N ILE A 168 -6.19 -4.94 -12.40
CA ILE A 168 -7.55 -4.50 -12.62
C ILE A 168 -7.75 -4.20 -14.11
N SER A 169 -8.91 -4.57 -14.64
CA SER A 169 -9.29 -4.29 -16.03
C SER A 169 -10.82 -4.26 -16.15
N ASN A 170 -11.30 -3.68 -17.26
CA ASN A 170 -12.71 -3.71 -17.61
C ASN A 170 -13.09 -5.06 -18.23
N SER A 171 -13.17 -6.13 -17.45
CA SER A 171 -13.81 -7.35 -17.93
C SER A 171 -15.32 -7.09 -17.98
N ASN A 172 -15.89 -7.03 -19.19
CA ASN A 172 -17.32 -6.82 -19.49
C ASN A 172 -18.26 -7.20 -18.35
N GLY A 173 -19.03 -6.22 -17.87
CA GLY A 173 -19.76 -6.30 -16.61
C GLY A 173 -20.66 -7.52 -16.44
N GLU A 174 -20.62 -8.09 -15.24
CA GLU A 174 -21.77 -8.75 -14.64
C GLU A 174 -21.80 -8.45 -13.14
N THR A 175 -22.87 -7.76 -12.76
CA THR A 175 -23.26 -7.37 -11.41
C THR A 175 -23.32 -8.55 -10.44
N THR A 176 -22.98 -8.26 -9.18
CA THR A 176 -23.39 -8.97 -7.95
C THR A 176 -23.05 -10.46 -7.87
N HIS A 177 -21.88 -10.75 -7.31
CA HIS A 177 -21.58 -11.77 -6.28
C HIS A 177 -20.06 -12.07 -6.34
N PRO A 178 -19.36 -12.22 -5.21
CA PRO A 178 -17.94 -12.55 -5.23
C PRO A 178 -17.75 -13.95 -5.83
N LYS A 179 -17.40 -14.01 -7.11
CA LYS A 179 -16.98 -15.25 -7.76
C LYS A 179 -15.58 -15.58 -7.22
N LYS A 180 -15.48 -16.74 -6.56
CA LYS A 180 -14.26 -17.36 -6.07
C LYS A 180 -13.20 -17.36 -7.18
N PRO A 181 -11.93 -16.99 -6.90
CA PRO A 181 -10.90 -16.91 -7.92
C PRO A 181 -10.68 -18.29 -8.57
N LEU A 182 -10.70 -18.30 -9.90
CA LEU A 182 -10.39 -19.45 -10.74
C LEU A 182 -8.89 -19.69 -10.67
N SER A 183 -8.51 -20.78 -10.02
CA SER A 183 -7.16 -21.35 -10.01
C SER A 183 -6.70 -21.66 -11.44
N THR A 184 -5.53 -21.15 -11.82
CA THR A 184 -4.72 -21.78 -12.87
C THR A 184 -3.35 -22.07 -12.28
N ASP A 185 -3.02 -23.35 -12.30
CA ASP A 185 -1.95 -24.00 -11.57
C ASP A 185 -0.52 -23.68 -12.03
N ASN A 186 0.39 -23.88 -11.07
CA ASN A 186 1.83 -24.19 -11.17
C ASN A 186 2.86 -23.05 -11.03
N PHE A 187 3.05 -22.58 -9.79
CA PHE A 187 4.36 -22.63 -9.15
C PHE A 187 4.19 -22.83 -7.64
N SER A 188 4.39 -24.06 -7.18
CA SER A 188 4.29 -24.45 -5.78
C SER A 188 5.55 -24.06 -5.01
N VAL A 189 5.44 -23.12 -4.07
CA VAL A 189 6.12 -23.19 -2.77
C VAL A 189 5.15 -22.68 -1.72
N TYR A 190 4.68 -23.60 -0.88
CA TYR A 190 3.88 -23.30 0.30
C TYR A 190 4.71 -22.53 1.31
N HIS A 191 4.24 -21.35 1.72
CA HIS A 191 4.40 -20.89 3.09
C HIS A 191 3.00 -20.52 3.61
N ASP A 192 2.51 -21.43 4.44
CA ASP A 192 1.36 -21.28 5.31
C ASP A 192 1.82 -20.49 6.55
N ASP A 193 1.29 -19.28 6.74
CA ASP A 193 1.31 -18.62 8.04
C ASP A 193 0.07 -17.71 8.17
N GLY A 194 -0.95 -18.26 8.82
CA GLY A 194 -1.83 -17.57 9.77
C GLY A 194 -2.25 -16.13 9.45
N GLY A 195 -2.88 -15.89 8.30
CA GLY A 195 -3.72 -14.71 8.12
C GLY A 195 -5.14 -15.04 8.57
N GLU A 196 -5.62 -14.42 9.64
CA GLU A 196 -7.04 -14.42 10.02
C GLU A 196 -7.88 -13.93 8.84
N ASP A 197 -8.42 -14.89 8.09
CA ASP A 197 -9.51 -14.68 7.16
C ASP A 197 -10.76 -14.35 7.98
N LEU A 198 -11.25 -13.13 7.86
CA LEU A 198 -12.57 -12.69 8.35
C LEU A 198 -13.72 -13.35 7.56
N ASN A 199 -13.60 -14.65 7.27
CA ASN A 199 -14.57 -15.49 6.60
C ASN A 199 -14.78 -16.80 7.39
N ASP A 200 -14.70 -16.75 8.72
CA ASP A 200 -15.18 -17.86 9.54
C ASP A 200 -16.73 -17.86 9.53
N PRO A 201 -17.40 -18.87 8.95
CA PRO A 201 -18.85 -18.99 9.01
C PRO A 201 -19.39 -19.03 10.45
N GLU A 202 -18.56 -19.39 11.43
CA GLU A 202 -18.95 -19.39 12.85
C GLU A 202 -19.02 -17.96 13.43
N GLU A 203 -18.16 -17.04 13.02
CA GLU A 203 -18.18 -15.65 13.50
C GLU A 203 -19.29 -14.81 12.83
N ILE A 204 -19.51 -15.01 11.53
CA ILE A 204 -20.57 -14.31 10.78
C ILE A 204 -21.96 -14.73 11.29
N THR A 205 -22.15 -16.02 11.61
CA THR A 205 -23.41 -16.48 12.20
C THR A 205 -23.65 -15.87 13.57
N ASN A 206 -22.60 -15.79 14.41
CA ASN A 206 -22.65 -15.17 15.73
C ASN A 206 -23.05 -13.68 15.69
N ILE A 207 -22.54 -12.91 14.72
CA ILE A 207 -22.89 -11.49 14.52
C ILE A 207 -24.36 -11.31 14.13
N TRP A 208 -24.87 -12.17 13.24
CA TRP A 208 -26.26 -12.11 12.79
C TRP A 208 -27.24 -12.54 13.89
N THR A 209 -26.91 -13.57 14.67
CA THR A 209 -27.72 -13.96 15.86
C THR A 209 -27.74 -12.87 16.92
N THR A 210 -26.61 -12.19 17.15
CA THR A 210 -26.55 -11.08 18.10
C THR A 210 -27.44 -9.92 17.64
N SER A 211 -27.34 -9.54 16.37
CA SER A 211 -28.17 -8.48 15.76
C SER A 211 -29.66 -8.83 15.76
N SER A 212 -30.01 -10.08 15.44
CA SER A 212 -31.39 -10.59 15.43
C SER A 212 -32.03 -10.54 16.83
N THR A 213 -31.26 -10.91 17.86
CA THR A 213 -31.72 -10.91 19.25
C THR A 213 -32.06 -9.49 19.73
N PHE A 214 -31.22 -8.49 19.41
CA PHE A 214 -31.50 -7.10 19.76
C PHE A 214 -32.74 -6.55 19.06
N ILE A 215 -32.95 -6.87 17.78
CA ILE A 215 -34.14 -6.46 17.03
C ILE A 215 -35.40 -7.09 17.64
N ALA A 216 -35.36 -8.38 17.99
CA ALA A 216 -36.49 -9.07 18.61
C ALA A 216 -36.86 -8.46 19.97
N LEU A 217 -35.87 -8.18 20.83
CA LEU A 217 -36.10 -7.54 22.13
C LEU A 217 -36.65 -6.12 21.98
N PHE A 218 -36.16 -5.36 21.00
CA PHE A 218 -36.68 -4.02 20.71
C PHE A 218 -38.15 -4.06 20.25
N LEU A 219 -38.53 -5.01 19.39
CA LEU A 219 -39.93 -5.16 18.97
C LEU A 219 -40.83 -5.60 20.13
N LEU A 220 -40.37 -6.52 20.98
CA LEU A 220 -41.12 -6.96 22.16
C LEU A 220 -41.35 -5.80 23.16
N THR A 221 -40.34 -4.94 23.35
CA THR A 221 -40.48 -3.77 24.23
C THR A 221 -41.43 -2.72 23.65
N LEU A 222 -41.42 -2.50 22.33
CA LEU A 222 -42.40 -1.63 21.67
C LEU A 222 -43.82 -2.16 21.78
N ILE A 223 -44.03 -3.46 21.56
CA ILE A 223 -45.35 -4.09 21.68
C ILE A 223 -45.84 -4.03 23.14
N TYR A 224 -44.98 -4.35 24.10
CA TYR A 224 -45.32 -4.29 25.52
C TYR A 224 -45.67 -2.87 25.95
N SER A 225 -44.88 -1.87 25.56
CA SER A 225 -45.15 -0.45 25.81
C SER A 225 -46.48 -0.02 25.17
N GLY A 226 -46.72 -0.40 23.91
CA GLY A 226 -47.98 -0.13 23.22
C GLY A 226 -49.17 -0.71 23.96
N CYS A 227 -49.14 -2.00 24.30
CA CYS A 227 -50.21 -2.68 25.04
C CYS A 227 -50.46 -2.06 26.42
N VAL A 228 -49.41 -1.73 27.18
CA VAL A 228 -49.55 -1.05 28.49
C VAL A 228 -50.20 0.32 28.31
N THR A 229 -49.88 1.05 27.24
CA THR A 229 -50.49 2.35 26.94
C THR A 229 -51.97 2.19 26.58
N PHE A 230 -52.34 1.18 25.78
CA PHE A 230 -53.74 0.90 25.43
C PHE A 230 -54.59 0.43 26.61
N VAL A 231 -54.02 -0.37 27.52
CA VAL A 231 -54.72 -0.85 28.72
C VAL A 231 -54.91 0.27 29.75
N LYS A 232 -54.04 1.28 29.78
CA LYS A 232 -54.10 2.39 30.73
C LYS A 232 -55.02 3.55 30.28
N VAL A 233 -55.58 3.47 29.07
CA VAL A 233 -56.47 4.50 28.47
C VAL A 233 -57.95 4.02 28.43
N LYS A 234 -58.27 2.92 29.12
CA LYS A 234 -59.65 2.45 29.36
C LYS A 234 -59.97 2.44 30.84
#